data_AF-A0A2C1ZA17-F1
#
_entry.id   AF-A0A2C1ZA17-F1
#
_cell.length_a   1.000
_cell.length_b   1.000
_cell.length_c   1.000
_cell.angle_alpha   90.00
_cell.angle_beta   90.00
_cell.angle_gamma   90.00
#
_symmetry.space_group_name_H-M   'P 1'
#
loop_
_entity.id
_entity.type
_entity.pdbx_description
1 polymer ?
#
loop_
_entity_poly.entity_id
_entity_poly.type
_entity_poly.pdbx_seq_one_letter_code
_entity_poly.pdbx_strand_id
1 'polypeptide(L)'
;MKRFFLHIKSLNNEKGVALIVVLLVLVVISILGISLIGLASTNLKMSSGDRDTQSAYYIAESGVTYRMNMIEPKLKEAYGQSVTGADFFTRVNNAMEVGTVKEYKDFEQTSGGQPVATTTIEQIPSSTPISYSYDYKVTSIGKINNRTRKVVKVFHVSWKPRTSVTIPADTVLFVKDSLILKNVPVDGSIGTSGTMSEVTLNGSKAIVSGNIYTNVSTPLNIPDFPVFTITNTNNYSMTTTEQTLTLNSDIAFNSLTVNSGQTLTIDVGSYNINLVLNNLNVYGKIKVVGTGKLSFYVKNINMGAGSIIGTEGNILGTDSNIEKIYVFLEGTAVNIGGKIYGSMYAKNSDIVIDPAKGKGVLGHIITGGFNISYLSNDNTVPKMIFAPNASVSINTSFSGSIIARTLTSSGNDDNFIFKFVQINYDNSPLFVDNGTGLSPVKEMITTEPTRESN
;
A
#
# COMPACT_ATOMS: atom_id res chain seq x y z
N MET A 1 -74.59 69.03 -75.27
CA MET A 1 -73.72 70.10 -74.73
C MET A 1 -73.79 70.04 -73.21
N LYS A 2 -72.63 69.97 -72.51
CA LYS A 2 -72.43 69.82 -71.04
C LYS A 2 -72.73 68.41 -70.48
N ARG A 3 -71.88 67.73 -69.71
CA ARG A 3 -70.58 67.96 -69.02
C ARG A 3 -70.07 66.55 -68.65
N PHE A 4 -68.88 66.10 -69.06
CA PHE A 4 -67.57 66.32 -68.43
C PHE A 4 -67.56 66.15 -66.90
N PHE A 5 -66.76 65.16 -66.47
CA PHE A 5 -66.18 64.89 -65.14
C PHE A 5 -66.89 64.01 -64.10
N LEU A 6 -66.04 63.10 -63.57
CA LEU A 6 -65.98 62.57 -62.20
C LEU A 6 -66.84 61.35 -61.85
N HIS A 7 -66.29 60.17 -62.15
CA HIS A 7 -65.62 59.43 -61.08
C HIS A 7 -64.71 58.35 -61.66
N ILE A 8 -63.40 58.54 -61.46
CA ILE A 8 -62.39 57.48 -61.49
C ILE A 8 -62.81 56.48 -60.40
N LYS A 9 -63.57 55.46 -60.78
CA LYS A 9 -63.72 54.28 -59.92
C LYS A 9 -62.50 53.43 -60.20
N SER A 10 -61.50 53.63 -59.34
CA SER A 10 -60.30 52.83 -59.17
C SER A 10 -60.55 51.38 -59.59
N LEU A 11 -59.95 50.98 -60.71
CA LEU A 11 -59.62 49.58 -60.94
C LEU A 11 -58.33 49.31 -60.15
N ASN A 12 -58.42 49.28 -58.82
CA ASN A 12 -57.45 48.58 -58.00
C ASN A 12 -57.61 47.09 -58.31
N ASN A 13 -57.02 46.67 -59.43
CA ASN A 13 -56.98 45.28 -59.83
C ASN A 13 -55.80 44.58 -59.12
N GLU A 14 -55.96 44.38 -57.81
CA GLU A 14 -55.01 43.65 -56.94
C GLU A 14 -54.94 42.13 -57.27
N LYS A 15 -55.68 41.66 -58.29
CA LYS A 15 -55.77 40.24 -58.66
C LYS A 15 -54.44 39.64 -59.17
N GLY A 16 -53.50 40.46 -59.64
CA GLY A 16 -52.15 40.03 -59.99
C GLY A 16 -51.15 40.07 -58.82
N VAL A 17 -51.32 41.03 -57.91
CA VAL A 17 -50.45 41.22 -56.73
C VAL A 17 -50.62 40.08 -55.73
N ALA A 18 -51.84 39.54 -55.58
CA ALA A 18 -52.12 38.39 -54.72
C ALA A 18 -51.27 37.16 -55.09
N LEU A 19 -51.09 36.86 -56.39
CA LEU A 19 -50.28 35.73 -56.84
C LEU A 19 -48.80 35.93 -56.50
N ILE A 20 -48.28 37.15 -56.71
CA ILE A 20 -46.89 37.52 -56.41
C ILE A 20 -46.62 37.44 -54.90
N VAL A 21 -47.54 37.95 -54.07
CA VAL A 21 -47.43 37.90 -52.60
C VAL A 21 -47.46 36.45 -52.10
N VAL A 22 -48.36 35.61 -52.62
CA VAL A 22 -48.42 34.19 -52.26
C VAL A 22 -47.13 33.46 -52.65
N LEU A 23 -46.58 33.74 -53.84
CA LEU A 23 -45.29 33.20 -54.28
C LEU A 23 -44.14 33.65 -53.37
N LEU A 24 -44.11 34.93 -53.00
CA LEU A 24 -43.09 35.49 -52.12
C LEU A 24 -43.17 34.87 -50.71
N VAL A 25 -44.38 34.73 -50.17
CA VAL A 25 -44.63 34.04 -48.90
C VAL A 25 -44.19 32.58 -48.97
N LEU A 26 -44.49 31.86 -50.06
CA LEU A 26 -44.04 30.48 -50.27
C LEU A 26 -42.52 30.36 -50.33
N VAL A 27 -41.84 31.28 -51.02
CA VAL A 27 -40.37 31.31 -51.08
C VAL A 27 -39.77 31.54 -49.69
N VAL A 28 -40.32 32.50 -48.93
CA VAL A 28 -39.86 32.77 -47.55
C VAL A 28 -40.07 31.55 -46.65
N ILE A 29 -41.24 30.90 -46.70
CA ILE A 29 -41.52 29.68 -45.94
C ILE A 29 -40.57 28.55 -46.35
N SER A 30 -40.26 28.43 -47.65
CA SER A 30 -39.35 27.39 -48.16
C SER A 30 -37.91 27.59 -47.67
N ILE A 31 -37.41 28.84 -47.68
CA ILE A 31 -36.08 29.18 -47.16
C ILE A 31 -36.01 28.89 -45.65
N LEU A 32 -37.04 29.26 -44.89
CA LEU A 32 -37.15 28.95 -43.47
C LEU A 32 -37.21 27.44 -43.22
N GLY A 33 -38.00 26.70 -44.01
CA GLY A 33 -38.12 25.25 -43.92
C GLY A 33 -36.79 24.52 -44.16
N ILE A 34 -36.05 24.90 -45.21
CA ILE A 34 -34.73 24.33 -45.50
C ILE A 34 -33.73 24.65 -44.38
N SER A 35 -33.76 25.87 -43.86
CA SER A 35 -32.88 26.30 -42.76
C SER A 35 -33.13 25.48 -41.49
N LEU A 36 -34.41 25.25 -41.13
CA LEU A 36 -34.79 24.42 -39.98
C LEU A 36 -34.36 22.96 -40.15
N ILE A 37 -34.49 22.40 -41.35
CA ILE A 37 -34.02 21.03 -41.65
C ILE A 37 -32.49 20.94 -41.51
N GLY A 38 -31.76 21.96 -41.99
CA GLY A 38 -30.31 22.03 -41.85
C GLY A 38 -29.86 22.06 -40.38
N LEU A 39 -30.50 22.89 -39.56
CA LEU A 39 -30.25 22.96 -38.12
C LEU A 39 -30.60 21.64 -37.42
N ALA A 40 -31.75 21.04 -37.74
CA ALA A 40 -32.16 19.76 -37.18
C ALA A 40 -31.17 18.64 -37.53
N SER A 41 -30.72 18.57 -38.79
CA SER A 41 -29.72 17.59 -39.23
C SER A 41 -28.37 17.79 -38.53
N THR A 42 -27.95 19.04 -38.34
CA THR A 42 -26.73 19.39 -37.61
C THR A 42 -26.83 18.96 -36.15
N ASN A 43 -27.94 19.26 -35.48
CA ASN A 43 -28.20 18.86 -34.10
C ASN A 43 -28.23 17.34 -33.94
N LEU A 44 -28.84 16.60 -34.87
CA LEU A 44 -28.83 15.13 -34.85
C LEU A 44 -27.43 14.56 -35.03
N LYS A 45 -26.62 15.12 -35.95
CA LYS A 45 -25.21 14.71 -36.12
C LYS A 45 -24.36 15.00 -34.89
N MET A 46 -24.54 16.18 -34.29
CA MET A 46 -23.87 16.57 -33.06
C MET A 46 -24.24 15.62 -31.91
N SER A 47 -25.55 15.38 -31.70
CA SER A 47 -26.05 14.46 -30.69
C SER A 47 -25.54 13.03 -30.88
N SER A 48 -25.53 12.52 -32.12
CA SER A 48 -24.96 11.21 -32.41
C SER A 48 -23.46 11.19 -32.14
N GLY A 49 -22.73 12.25 -32.47
CA GLY A 49 -21.30 12.37 -32.20
C GLY A 49 -20.96 12.44 -30.70
N ASP A 50 -21.79 13.14 -29.92
CA ASP A 50 -21.67 13.25 -28.47
C ASP A 50 -21.98 11.91 -27.80
N ARG A 51 -23.03 11.22 -28.25
CA ARG A 51 -23.36 9.87 -27.78
C ARG A 51 -22.23 8.87 -28.07
N ASP A 52 -21.68 8.88 -29.28
CA ASP A 52 -20.56 7.99 -29.65
C ASP A 52 -19.30 8.32 -28.86
N THR A 53 -19.08 9.60 -28.55
CA THR A 53 -17.99 10.07 -27.69
C THR A 53 -18.12 9.53 -26.27
N GLN A 54 -19.30 9.67 -25.66
CA GLN A 54 -19.56 9.14 -24.32
C GLN A 54 -19.46 7.61 -24.31
N SER A 55 -19.99 6.96 -25.35
CA SER A 55 -19.89 5.50 -25.52
C SER A 55 -18.43 5.05 -25.60
N ALA A 56 -17.60 5.71 -26.41
CA ALA A 56 -16.16 5.43 -26.49
C ALA A 56 -15.47 5.57 -25.13
N TYR A 57 -15.84 6.57 -24.32
CA TYR A 57 -15.32 6.74 -22.96
C TYR A 57 -15.71 5.56 -22.05
N TYR A 58 -16.99 5.19 -22.01
CA TYR A 58 -17.46 4.05 -21.21
C TYR A 58 -16.85 2.71 -21.64
N ILE A 59 -16.62 2.52 -22.94
CA ILE A 59 -15.92 1.33 -23.47
C ILE A 59 -14.47 1.33 -22.97
N ALA A 60 -13.81 2.48 -22.96
CA ALA A 60 -12.44 2.61 -22.46
C ALA A 60 -12.38 2.31 -20.95
N GLU A 61 -13.29 2.87 -20.16
CA GLU A 61 -13.40 2.61 -18.71
C GLU A 61 -13.71 1.14 -18.40
N SER A 62 -14.58 0.52 -19.20
CA SER A 62 -14.87 -0.91 -19.11
C SER A 62 -13.63 -1.76 -19.38
N GLY A 63 -12.79 -1.37 -20.35
CA GLY A 63 -11.51 -2.05 -20.61
C GLY A 63 -10.55 -2.00 -19.41
N VAL A 64 -10.43 -0.84 -18.74
CA VAL A 64 -9.66 -0.73 -17.48
C VAL A 64 -10.25 -1.64 -16.41
N THR A 65 -11.57 -1.59 -16.22
CA THR A 65 -12.28 -2.38 -15.21
C THR A 65 -12.07 -3.87 -15.41
N TYR A 66 -12.20 -4.34 -16.66
CA TYR A 66 -11.95 -5.73 -17.02
C TYR A 66 -10.52 -6.16 -16.66
N ARG A 67 -9.51 -5.36 -17.04
CA ARG A 67 -8.12 -5.65 -16.71
C ARG A 67 -7.89 -5.67 -15.20
N MET A 68 -8.42 -4.70 -14.46
CA MET A 68 -8.26 -4.63 -13.00
C MET A 68 -8.88 -5.84 -12.29
N ASN A 69 -10.06 -6.30 -12.72
CA ASN A 69 -10.71 -7.48 -12.16
C ASN A 69 -9.90 -8.77 -12.37
N MET A 70 -9.06 -8.83 -13.41
CA MET A 70 -8.15 -9.96 -13.64
C MET A 70 -6.87 -9.90 -12.80
N ILE A 71 -6.46 -8.73 -12.31
CA ILE A 71 -5.16 -8.55 -11.65
C ILE A 71 -5.17 -9.19 -10.26
N GLU A 72 -6.17 -8.91 -9.43
CA GLU A 72 -6.22 -9.41 -8.05
C GLU A 72 -6.09 -10.95 -7.94
N PRO A 73 -6.85 -11.78 -8.68
CA PRO A 73 -6.68 -13.23 -8.61
C PRO A 73 -5.29 -13.69 -9.11
N LYS A 74 -4.72 -13.01 -10.11
CA LYS A 74 -3.37 -13.30 -10.62
C LYS A 74 -2.28 -12.94 -9.62
N LEU A 75 -2.43 -11.83 -8.88
CA LEU A 75 -1.52 -11.46 -7.79
C LEU A 75 -1.56 -12.51 -6.68
N LYS A 76 -2.76 -12.99 -6.31
CA LYS A 76 -2.93 -14.04 -5.29
C LYS A 76 -2.22 -15.33 -5.68
N GLU A 77 -2.40 -15.77 -6.92
CA GLU A 77 -1.75 -16.97 -7.46
C GLU A 77 -0.23 -16.80 -7.50
N ALA A 78 0.26 -15.69 -8.05
CA ALA A 78 1.69 -15.38 -8.09
C ALA A 78 2.30 -15.37 -6.69
N TYR A 79 1.63 -14.75 -5.71
CA TYR A 79 2.11 -14.70 -4.33
C TYR A 79 2.28 -16.08 -3.71
N GLY A 80 1.27 -16.96 -3.85
CA GLY A 80 1.31 -18.32 -3.29
C GLY A 80 2.46 -19.17 -3.84
N GLN A 81 2.86 -18.93 -5.09
CA GLN A 81 3.94 -19.65 -5.77
C GLN A 81 5.33 -19.03 -5.59
N SER A 82 5.42 -17.79 -5.12
CA SER A 82 6.68 -17.05 -5.08
C SER A 82 7.43 -17.22 -3.78
N VAL A 83 8.73 -17.45 -3.84
CA VAL A 83 9.60 -17.48 -2.64
C VAL A 83 10.26 -16.12 -2.40
N THR A 84 10.66 -15.44 -3.48
CA THR A 84 11.35 -14.16 -3.43
C THR A 84 10.54 -13.07 -4.13
N GLY A 85 10.80 -11.80 -3.80
CA GLY A 85 10.15 -10.67 -4.46
C GLY A 85 10.45 -10.60 -5.96
N ALA A 86 11.65 -11.00 -6.38
CA ALA A 86 12.03 -11.04 -7.79
C ALA A 86 11.23 -12.10 -8.58
N ASP A 87 11.05 -13.30 -8.01
CA ASP A 87 10.20 -14.34 -8.61
C ASP A 87 8.74 -13.86 -8.67
N PHE A 88 8.25 -13.22 -7.60
CA PHE A 88 6.92 -12.64 -7.56
C PHE A 88 6.68 -11.64 -8.70
N PHE A 89 7.52 -10.63 -8.85
CA PHE A 89 7.32 -9.63 -9.90
C PHE A 89 7.50 -10.21 -11.31
N THR A 90 8.35 -11.24 -11.47
CA THR A 90 8.45 -11.97 -12.74
C THR A 90 7.13 -12.67 -13.08
N ARG A 91 6.54 -13.39 -12.12
CA ARG A 91 5.25 -14.07 -12.28
C ARG A 91 4.12 -13.09 -12.50
N VAL A 92 4.09 -11.98 -11.76
CA VAL A 92 3.09 -10.91 -11.91
C VAL A 92 3.17 -10.28 -13.31
N ASN A 93 4.37 -9.95 -13.79
CA ASN A 93 4.56 -9.40 -15.14
C ASN A 93 4.08 -10.36 -16.23
N ASN A 94 4.41 -11.64 -16.10
CA ASN A 94 3.97 -12.68 -17.04
C ASN A 94 2.46 -12.89 -16.98
N ALA A 95 1.89 -13.04 -15.78
CA ALA A 95 0.46 -13.26 -15.59
C ALA A 95 -0.37 -12.07 -16.08
N MET A 96 0.08 -10.85 -15.84
CA MET A 96 -0.58 -9.64 -16.34
C MET A 96 -0.33 -9.39 -17.83
N GLU A 97 0.59 -10.12 -18.48
CA GLU A 97 0.99 -9.92 -19.87
C GLU A 97 1.46 -8.47 -20.12
N VAL A 98 2.32 -7.97 -19.23
CA VAL A 98 2.85 -6.60 -19.30
C VAL A 98 3.51 -6.35 -20.67
N GLY A 99 3.24 -5.19 -21.26
CA GLY A 99 3.67 -4.80 -22.60
C GLY A 99 2.85 -5.40 -23.75
N THR A 100 1.90 -6.30 -23.48
CA THR A 100 1.06 -6.90 -24.52
C THR A 100 -0.22 -6.10 -24.73
N VAL A 101 -0.56 -5.85 -25.99
CA VAL A 101 -1.84 -5.23 -26.38
C VAL A 101 -2.95 -6.29 -26.40
N LYS A 102 -4.08 -6.01 -25.75
CA LYS A 102 -5.26 -6.89 -25.71
C LYS A 102 -6.49 -6.18 -26.23
N GLU A 103 -7.25 -6.87 -27.07
CA GLU A 103 -8.47 -6.35 -27.68
C GLU A 103 -9.69 -7.12 -27.15
N TYR A 104 -10.73 -6.38 -26.74
CA TYR A 104 -11.99 -6.91 -26.24
C TYR A 104 -13.13 -6.45 -27.14
N LYS A 105 -13.88 -7.42 -27.66
CA LYS A 105 -15.00 -7.25 -28.59
C LYS A 105 -16.32 -7.76 -28.04
N ASP A 106 -16.36 -8.29 -26.82
CA ASP A 106 -17.53 -8.96 -26.23
C ASP A 106 -18.62 -7.99 -25.75
N PHE A 107 -18.59 -6.75 -26.23
CA PHE A 107 -19.61 -5.76 -25.95
C PHE A 107 -20.83 -5.98 -26.85
N GLU A 108 -22.02 -5.69 -26.33
CA GLU A 108 -23.22 -5.69 -27.16
C GLU A 108 -23.11 -4.64 -28.27
N GLN A 109 -23.62 -4.99 -29.45
CA GLN A 109 -23.64 -4.06 -30.58
C GLN A 109 -24.54 -2.87 -30.23
N THR A 110 -24.02 -1.66 -30.40
CA THR A 110 -24.78 -0.44 -30.10
C THR A 110 -24.74 0.49 -31.30
N SER A 111 -25.89 1.07 -31.65
CA SER A 111 -26.00 2.09 -32.71
C SER A 111 -25.40 1.67 -34.07
N GLY A 112 -25.43 0.37 -34.41
CA GLY A 112 -24.93 -0.18 -35.66
C GLY A 112 -23.42 -0.48 -35.71
N GLY A 113 -22.65 -0.10 -34.69
CA GLY A 113 -21.21 -0.37 -34.59
C GLY A 113 -20.89 -1.42 -33.53
N GLN A 114 -19.81 -2.19 -33.74
CA GLN A 114 -19.26 -3.10 -32.73
C GLN A 114 -18.30 -2.31 -31.82
N PRO A 115 -18.58 -2.19 -30.51
CA PRO A 115 -17.64 -1.58 -29.58
C PRO A 115 -16.37 -2.40 -29.41
N VAL A 116 -15.23 -1.72 -29.30
CA VAL A 116 -13.91 -2.36 -29.10
C VAL A 116 -13.14 -1.63 -28.01
N ALA A 117 -12.64 -2.37 -27.01
CA ALA A 117 -11.67 -1.84 -26.04
C ALA A 117 -10.30 -2.44 -26.31
N THR A 118 -9.27 -1.61 -26.48
CA THR A 118 -7.88 -2.03 -26.61
C THR A 118 -7.10 -1.61 -25.37
N THR A 119 -6.50 -2.56 -24.67
CA THR A 119 -5.80 -2.31 -23.40
C THR A 119 -4.34 -2.69 -23.45
N THR A 120 -3.53 -2.06 -22.61
CA THR A 120 -2.12 -2.40 -22.39
C THR A 120 -1.76 -2.11 -20.94
N ILE A 121 -0.93 -2.96 -20.33
CA ILE A 121 -0.35 -2.70 -19.00
C ILE A 121 1.14 -2.46 -19.19
N GLU A 122 1.65 -1.39 -18.60
CA GLU A 122 3.08 -1.04 -18.60
C GLU A 122 3.56 -0.87 -17.17
N GLN A 123 4.78 -1.31 -16.87
CA GLN A 123 5.44 -0.94 -15.63
C GLN A 123 5.91 0.51 -15.72
N ILE A 124 5.69 1.29 -14.66
CA ILE A 124 6.17 2.66 -14.55
C ILE A 124 7.57 2.61 -13.91
N PRO A 125 8.61 3.16 -14.56
CA PRO A 125 9.92 3.28 -13.93
C PRO A 125 9.85 4.17 -12.68
N SER A 126 10.34 3.66 -11.55
CA SER A 126 10.43 4.44 -10.31
C SER A 126 11.78 5.14 -10.21
N SER A 127 11.78 6.39 -9.76
CA SER A 127 13.00 7.13 -9.40
C SER A 127 13.60 6.62 -8.08
N THR A 128 12.83 5.88 -7.30
CA THR A 128 13.19 5.30 -6.00
C THR A 128 12.92 3.80 -6.01
N PRO A 129 13.63 3.02 -6.86
CA PRO A 129 13.30 1.62 -7.04
C PRO A 129 13.58 0.83 -5.76
N ILE A 130 12.56 0.12 -5.32
CA ILE A 130 12.57 -0.78 -4.17
C ILE A 130 12.10 -2.14 -4.68
N SER A 131 12.83 -3.22 -4.38
CA SER A 131 12.52 -4.57 -4.87
C SER A 131 11.21 -5.16 -4.33
N TYR A 132 10.51 -4.42 -3.46
CA TYR A 132 9.24 -4.79 -2.86
C TYR A 132 8.05 -4.03 -3.46
N SER A 133 8.23 -3.04 -4.32
CA SER A 133 7.10 -2.25 -4.81
C SER A 133 7.33 -1.81 -6.26
N TYR A 134 6.40 -2.17 -7.14
CA TYR A 134 6.37 -1.69 -8.54
C TYR A 134 5.04 -1.03 -8.87
N ASP A 135 5.15 0.05 -9.63
CA ASP A 135 4.00 0.80 -10.14
C ASP A 135 3.70 0.38 -11.57
N TYR A 136 2.41 0.34 -11.89
CA TYR A 136 1.92 -0.06 -13.20
C TYR A 136 0.84 0.89 -13.69
N LYS A 137 0.69 0.93 -15.00
CA LYS A 137 -0.28 1.76 -15.71
C LYS A 137 -1.10 0.91 -16.65
N VAL A 138 -2.41 0.84 -16.43
CA VAL A 138 -3.37 0.32 -17.42
C VAL A 138 -3.75 1.48 -18.34
N THR A 139 -3.51 1.33 -19.64
CA THR A 139 -4.06 2.22 -20.67
C THR A 139 -5.16 1.47 -21.41
N SER A 140 -6.32 2.10 -21.60
CA SER A 140 -7.43 1.55 -22.36
C SER A 140 -7.92 2.56 -23.39
N ILE A 141 -8.06 2.12 -24.64
CA ILE A 141 -8.60 2.89 -25.76
C ILE A 141 -9.93 2.25 -26.14
N GLY A 142 -11.03 2.95 -25.87
CA GLY A 142 -12.37 2.57 -26.30
C GLY A 142 -12.68 3.16 -27.66
N LYS A 143 -13.23 2.35 -28.55
CA LYS A 143 -13.60 2.72 -29.92
C LYS A 143 -15.01 2.28 -30.24
N ILE A 144 -15.77 3.19 -30.82
CA ILE A 144 -17.05 2.91 -31.47
C ILE A 144 -17.19 3.81 -32.69
N ASN A 145 -17.58 3.23 -33.84
CA ASN A 145 -17.62 3.93 -35.12
C ASN A 145 -16.26 4.63 -35.41
N ASN A 146 -16.29 5.96 -35.60
CA ASN A 146 -15.11 6.80 -35.82
C ASN A 146 -14.69 7.60 -34.57
N ARG A 147 -15.22 7.28 -33.40
CA ARG A 147 -14.88 7.94 -32.14
C ARG A 147 -14.01 7.04 -31.28
N THR A 148 -12.99 7.66 -30.68
CA THR A 148 -12.09 7.01 -29.75
C THR A 148 -11.94 7.84 -28.49
N ARG A 149 -11.76 7.16 -27.35
CA ARG A 149 -11.36 7.77 -26.09
C ARG A 149 -10.34 6.90 -25.39
N LYS A 150 -9.45 7.55 -24.66
CA LYS A 150 -8.35 6.91 -23.95
C LYS A 150 -8.45 7.25 -22.47
N VAL A 151 -8.39 6.22 -21.65
CA VAL A 151 -8.34 6.36 -20.19
C VAL A 151 -7.13 5.62 -19.65
N VAL A 152 -6.66 6.08 -18.50
CA VAL A 152 -5.49 5.55 -17.81
C VAL A 152 -5.84 5.33 -16.34
N LYS A 153 -5.33 4.24 -15.77
CA LYS A 153 -5.38 3.97 -14.34
C LYS A 153 -4.01 3.49 -13.85
N VAL A 154 -3.49 4.13 -12.81
CA VAL A 154 -2.27 3.72 -12.13
C VAL A 154 -2.63 2.82 -10.94
N PHE A 155 -1.84 1.78 -10.74
CA PHE A 155 -1.95 0.92 -9.57
C PHE A 155 -0.56 0.52 -9.07
N HIS A 156 -0.46 0.35 -7.77
CA HIS A 156 0.78 0.04 -7.06
C HIS A 156 0.69 -1.40 -6.56
N VAL A 157 1.73 -2.19 -6.82
CA VAL A 157 1.82 -3.58 -6.36
C VAL A 157 2.97 -3.72 -5.38
N SER A 158 2.66 -4.09 -4.15
CA SER A 158 3.65 -4.34 -3.09
C SER A 158 3.80 -5.82 -2.80
N TRP A 159 5.05 -6.27 -2.71
CA TRP A 159 5.45 -7.58 -2.23
C TRP A 159 5.68 -7.52 -0.72
N LYS A 160 4.99 -8.42 -0.01
CA LYS A 160 5.25 -8.65 1.41
C LYS A 160 6.04 -9.95 1.55
N PRO A 161 7.32 -9.91 1.95
CA PRO A 161 8.13 -11.10 2.14
C PRO A 161 7.44 -12.10 3.09
N ARG A 162 7.47 -13.38 2.72
CA ARG A 162 6.90 -14.46 3.54
C ARG A 162 7.99 -15.32 4.18
N THR A 163 7.76 -15.70 5.42
CA THR A 163 8.43 -16.84 6.05
C THR A 163 7.36 -17.85 6.44
N SER A 164 7.61 -19.13 6.16
CA SER A 164 6.70 -20.21 6.54
C SER A 164 7.19 -20.77 7.86
N VAL A 165 6.43 -20.54 8.93
CA VAL A 165 6.76 -21.04 10.26
C VAL A 165 5.61 -21.91 10.72
N THR A 166 5.75 -23.22 10.54
CA THR A 166 4.74 -24.18 10.98
C THR A 166 4.96 -24.49 12.47
N ILE A 167 4.41 -23.63 13.33
CA ILE A 167 4.38 -23.81 14.78
C ILE A 167 2.92 -23.79 15.28
N PRO A 168 2.59 -24.49 16.38
CA PRO A 168 1.27 -24.43 16.98
C PRO A 168 0.82 -22.99 17.27
N ALA A 169 -0.46 -22.70 17.04
CA ALA A 169 -0.98 -21.34 17.02
C ALA A 169 -0.82 -20.58 18.34
N ASP A 170 -0.72 -21.28 19.48
CA ASP A 170 -0.56 -20.76 20.84
C ASP A 170 0.91 -20.71 21.31
N THR A 171 1.87 -20.84 20.38
CA THR A 171 3.31 -20.82 20.70
C THR A 171 3.77 -19.42 21.11
N VAL A 172 4.21 -19.29 22.34
CA VAL A 172 4.82 -18.06 22.89
C VAL A 172 6.30 -18.01 22.55
N LEU A 173 6.99 -19.14 22.73
CA LEU A 173 8.42 -19.25 22.55
C LEU A 173 8.72 -20.35 21.56
N PHE A 174 9.49 -20.02 20.53
CA PHE A 174 10.11 -21.00 19.65
C PHE A 174 11.62 -20.78 19.63
N VAL A 175 12.39 -21.82 19.95
CA VAL A 175 13.86 -21.79 19.87
C VAL A 175 14.38 -22.83 18.89
N LYS A 176 15.51 -22.53 18.25
CA LYS A 176 16.21 -23.48 17.40
C LYS A 176 17.15 -24.40 18.20
N ASP A 177 17.93 -23.82 19.12
CA ASP A 177 19.04 -24.50 19.78
C ASP A 177 18.85 -24.67 21.30
N SER A 178 18.42 -23.62 22.02
CA SER A 178 18.28 -23.70 23.49
C SER A 178 17.36 -22.64 24.09
N LEU A 179 16.58 -23.05 25.08
CA LEU A 179 15.73 -22.20 25.92
C LEU A 179 16.12 -22.39 27.39
N ILE A 180 16.43 -21.30 28.08
CA ILE A 180 16.71 -21.28 29.52
C ILE A 180 15.78 -20.27 30.19
N LEU A 181 14.87 -20.76 31.02
CA LEU A 181 14.00 -19.93 31.86
C LEU A 181 14.28 -20.21 33.33
N LYS A 182 14.47 -19.16 34.13
CA LYS A 182 14.58 -19.27 35.59
C LYS A 182 13.49 -18.44 36.26
N ASN A 183 12.60 -19.08 37.00
CA ASN A 183 11.46 -18.44 37.69
C ASN A 183 10.54 -17.59 36.78
N VAL A 184 10.38 -17.97 35.51
CA VAL A 184 9.47 -17.28 34.56
C VAL A 184 8.38 -18.24 34.07
N PRO A 185 7.10 -18.06 34.46
CA PRO A 185 5.99 -18.81 33.90
C PRO A 185 5.73 -18.46 32.43
N VAL A 186 5.21 -19.45 31.69
CA VAL A 186 4.76 -19.31 30.31
C VAL A 186 3.27 -19.65 30.23
N ASP A 187 2.45 -18.65 29.92
CA ASP A 187 1.04 -18.80 29.60
C ASP A 187 0.85 -19.00 28.10
N GLY A 188 0.90 -20.26 27.67
CA GLY A 188 0.90 -20.72 26.29
C GLY A 188 1.92 -21.83 26.05
N SER A 189 2.18 -22.15 24.78
CA SER A 189 3.03 -23.28 24.40
C SER A 189 4.47 -22.87 24.08
N ILE A 190 5.40 -23.82 24.22
CA ILE A 190 6.81 -23.71 23.84
C ILE A 190 7.08 -24.69 22.70
N GLY A 191 7.82 -24.26 21.68
CA GLY A 191 8.37 -25.11 20.64
C GLY A 191 9.90 -25.10 20.62
N THR A 192 10.51 -26.25 20.33
CA THR A 192 11.93 -26.34 19.97
C THR A 192 12.15 -27.21 18.73
N SER A 193 13.18 -26.88 17.97
CA SER A 193 13.59 -27.66 16.79
C SER A 193 14.28 -28.98 17.17
N GLY A 194 14.91 -29.06 18.35
CA GLY A 194 15.50 -30.31 18.85
C GLY A 194 14.71 -30.93 20.00
N THR A 195 15.39 -31.45 21.02
CA THR A 195 14.75 -32.31 22.04
C THR A 195 14.48 -31.61 23.37
N MET A 196 13.83 -32.30 24.32
CA MET A 196 13.59 -31.76 25.66
C MET A 196 14.87 -31.32 26.40
N SER A 197 16.05 -31.84 26.05
CA SER A 197 17.32 -31.43 26.68
C SER A 197 17.70 -29.98 26.37
N GLU A 198 17.11 -29.37 25.34
CA GLU A 198 17.35 -27.98 24.95
C GLU A 198 16.51 -26.99 25.77
N VAL A 199 15.49 -27.48 26.46
CA VAL A 199 14.55 -26.68 27.26
C VAL A 199 14.88 -26.86 28.74
N THR A 200 15.47 -25.83 29.35
CA THR A 200 15.80 -25.79 30.77
C THR A 200 14.84 -24.86 31.51
N LEU A 201 13.99 -25.43 32.37
CA LEU A 201 13.07 -24.71 33.23
C LEU A 201 13.55 -24.82 34.68
N ASN A 202 14.05 -23.73 35.24
CA ASN A 202 14.64 -23.68 36.57
C ASN A 202 13.78 -22.89 37.56
N GLY A 203 13.66 -23.40 38.77
CA GLY A 203 12.96 -22.73 39.88
C GLY A 203 11.45 -22.95 39.89
N SER A 204 10.82 -22.68 41.03
CA SER A 204 9.44 -23.11 41.33
C SER A 204 8.36 -22.41 40.49
N LYS A 205 8.68 -21.27 39.86
CA LYS A 205 7.74 -20.49 39.03
C LYS A 205 7.86 -20.74 37.53
N ALA A 206 8.84 -21.53 37.06
CA ALA A 206 9.03 -21.83 35.64
C ALA A 206 8.02 -22.88 35.13
N ILE A 207 6.73 -22.55 35.23
CA ILE A 207 5.60 -23.42 34.88
C ILE A 207 5.08 -23.02 33.50
N VAL A 208 4.79 -24.01 32.66
CA VAL A 208 4.20 -23.84 31.32
C VAL A 208 2.75 -24.29 31.37
N SER A 209 1.80 -23.41 31.02
CA SER A 209 0.36 -23.75 31.00
C SER A 209 -0.04 -24.54 29.75
N GLY A 210 0.67 -24.33 28.64
CA GLY A 210 0.48 -25.06 27.38
C GLY A 210 1.39 -26.28 27.24
N ASN A 211 1.60 -26.71 25.99
CA ASN A 211 2.43 -27.86 25.67
C ASN A 211 3.88 -27.45 25.37
N ILE A 212 4.81 -28.40 25.57
CA ILE A 212 6.18 -28.28 25.08
C ILE A 212 6.33 -29.21 23.88
N TYR A 213 6.42 -28.62 22.69
CA TYR A 213 6.61 -29.32 21.43
C TYR A 213 8.11 -29.44 21.13
N THR A 214 8.55 -30.67 20.83
CA THR A 214 9.95 -30.97 20.48
C THR A 214 10.03 -31.54 19.07
N ASN A 215 11.23 -31.51 18.49
CA ASN A 215 11.52 -31.97 17.14
C ASN A 215 10.61 -31.29 16.09
N VAL A 216 10.26 -30.02 16.32
CA VAL A 216 9.40 -29.27 15.42
C VAL A 216 10.19 -28.91 14.17
N SER A 217 9.95 -29.63 13.08
CA SER A 217 10.58 -29.39 11.79
C SER A 217 9.88 -28.21 11.09
N THR A 218 10.41 -27.00 11.27
CA THR A 218 9.92 -25.77 10.62
C THR A 218 11.07 -24.97 10.01
N PRO A 219 10.96 -24.48 8.76
CA PRO A 219 12.03 -23.68 8.16
C PRO A 219 12.10 -22.30 8.81
N LEU A 220 13.16 -22.07 9.58
CA LEU A 220 13.44 -20.78 10.23
C LEU A 220 14.31 -19.86 9.37
N ASN A 221 13.86 -19.57 8.16
CA ASN A 221 14.59 -18.68 7.26
C ASN A 221 14.16 -17.23 7.48
N ILE A 222 15.15 -16.33 7.46
CA ILE A 222 14.91 -14.90 7.42
C ILE A 222 14.60 -14.53 5.97
N PRO A 223 13.46 -13.88 5.68
CA PRO A 223 13.12 -13.51 4.31
C PRO A 223 14.12 -12.52 3.72
N ASP A 224 14.31 -12.55 2.40
CA ASP A 224 15.23 -11.63 1.71
C ASP A 224 14.94 -10.17 2.07
N PHE A 225 15.96 -9.44 2.51
CA PHE A 225 15.83 -8.01 2.80
C PHE A 225 15.60 -7.20 1.51
N PRO A 226 14.74 -6.16 1.50
CA PRO A 226 14.47 -5.37 0.30
C PRO A 226 15.72 -4.68 -0.22
N VAL A 227 15.97 -4.80 -1.52
CA VAL A 227 16.99 -4.02 -2.22
C VAL A 227 16.39 -2.67 -2.61
N PHE A 228 17.01 -1.57 -2.20
CA PHE A 228 16.60 -0.24 -2.57
C PHE A 228 17.81 0.61 -2.97
N THR A 229 17.60 1.56 -3.88
CA THR A 229 18.63 2.50 -4.30
C THR A 229 18.21 3.93 -4.00
N ILE A 230 19.19 4.76 -3.66
CA ILE A 230 18.97 6.17 -3.35
C ILE A 230 19.62 6.95 -4.47
N THR A 231 18.79 7.47 -5.36
CA THR A 231 19.19 8.27 -6.52
C THR A 231 19.23 9.77 -6.18
N ASN A 232 18.62 10.16 -5.07
CA ASN A 232 18.49 11.56 -4.65
C ASN A 232 19.60 11.97 -3.67
N THR A 233 20.26 13.08 -3.96
CA THR A 233 21.32 13.68 -3.11
C THR A 233 20.79 14.76 -2.16
N ASN A 234 19.50 15.13 -2.26
CA ASN A 234 18.92 16.21 -1.47
C ASN A 234 18.70 15.80 -0.02
N ASN A 235 18.89 16.76 0.90
CA ASN A 235 18.63 16.58 2.31
C ASN A 235 17.32 17.28 2.70
N TYR A 236 16.49 16.60 3.48
CA TYR A 236 15.34 17.20 4.16
C TYR A 236 15.73 17.61 5.58
N SER A 237 15.49 18.87 5.93
CA SER A 237 15.62 19.38 7.29
C SER A 237 14.47 20.33 7.58
N MET A 238 13.97 20.28 8.81
CA MET A 238 12.87 21.13 9.24
C MET A 238 13.33 22.58 9.41
N THR A 239 12.50 23.52 8.98
CA THR A 239 12.72 24.97 9.14
C THR A 239 11.99 25.57 10.34
N THR A 240 11.04 24.83 10.92
CA THR A 240 10.20 25.25 12.06
C THR A 240 10.20 24.20 13.17
N THR A 241 9.64 24.53 14.33
CA THR A 241 9.45 23.56 15.44
C THR A 241 8.41 22.51 15.09
N GLU A 242 7.35 22.88 14.37
CA GLU A 242 6.35 21.96 13.84
C GLU A 242 6.24 22.15 12.33
N GLN A 243 6.31 21.06 11.57
CA GLN A 243 6.24 21.09 10.11
C GLN A 243 5.48 19.87 9.60
N THR A 244 4.69 20.06 8.55
CA THR A 244 4.04 18.95 7.84
C THR A 244 4.72 18.70 6.50
N LEU A 245 5.10 17.45 6.24
CA LEU A 245 5.55 16.95 4.95
C LEU A 245 4.45 16.09 4.36
N THR A 246 3.77 16.60 3.33
CA THR A 246 2.76 15.83 2.60
C THR A 246 3.43 15.02 1.50
N LEU A 247 3.21 13.71 1.50
CA LEU A 247 3.73 12.76 0.52
C LEU A 247 2.57 12.21 -0.31
N ASN A 248 2.63 12.41 -1.62
CA ASN A 248 1.65 11.91 -2.59
C ASN A 248 2.17 10.73 -3.43
N SER A 249 3.44 10.37 -3.26
CA SER A 249 4.14 9.31 -3.96
C SER A 249 5.40 8.92 -3.17
N ASP A 250 5.99 7.77 -3.52
CA ASP A 250 7.27 7.35 -2.99
C ASP A 250 8.34 8.41 -3.24
N ILE A 251 9.20 8.63 -2.24
CA ILE A 251 10.23 9.66 -2.31
C ILE A 251 11.53 9.19 -1.66
N ALA A 252 12.65 9.71 -2.18
CA ALA A 252 13.96 9.49 -1.60
C ALA A 252 14.58 10.81 -1.17
N PHE A 253 15.30 10.80 -0.06
CA PHE A 253 16.25 11.84 0.32
C PHE A 253 17.60 11.20 0.63
N ASN A 254 18.68 11.95 0.52
CA ASN A 254 19.95 11.52 1.08
C ASN A 254 19.87 11.48 2.62
N SER A 255 19.36 12.53 3.25
CA SER A 255 19.10 12.52 4.69
C SER A 255 17.81 13.20 5.07
N LEU A 256 17.15 12.73 6.12
CA LEU A 256 16.06 13.42 6.81
C LEU A 256 16.48 13.70 8.25
N THR A 257 16.41 14.96 8.68
CA THR A 257 16.77 15.37 10.04
C THR A 257 15.61 16.07 10.76
N VAL A 258 15.28 15.58 11.95
CA VAL A 258 14.36 16.20 12.92
C VAL A 258 15.13 16.46 14.20
N ASN A 259 15.40 17.73 14.52
CA ASN A 259 16.20 18.12 15.68
C ASN A 259 15.39 18.04 16.99
N SER A 260 16.09 18.14 18.11
CA SER A 260 15.47 18.22 19.44
C SER A 260 14.48 19.38 19.51
N GLY A 261 13.32 19.14 20.15
CA GLY A 261 12.22 20.09 20.23
C GLY A 261 11.39 20.24 18.94
N GLN A 262 11.76 19.57 17.85
CA GLN A 262 10.99 19.58 16.61
C GLN A 262 10.03 18.40 16.49
N THR A 263 8.88 18.62 15.86
CA THR A 263 7.90 17.59 15.48
C THR A 263 7.61 17.65 13.98
N LEU A 264 8.04 16.64 13.23
CA LEU A 264 7.67 16.46 11.82
C LEU A 264 6.40 15.62 11.73
N THR A 265 5.36 16.15 11.11
CA THR A 265 4.18 15.36 10.71
C THR A 265 4.34 14.94 9.26
N ILE A 266 4.32 13.64 8.98
CA ILE A 266 4.30 13.10 7.62
C ILE A 266 2.86 12.73 7.29
N ASP A 267 2.27 13.38 6.30
CA ASP A 267 0.93 13.08 5.81
C ASP A 267 1.02 12.22 4.56
N VAL A 268 0.57 10.96 4.66
CA VAL A 268 0.58 9.99 3.56
C VAL A 268 -0.78 9.89 2.83
N GLY A 269 -1.79 10.67 3.25
CA GLY A 269 -3.13 10.58 2.71
C GLY A 269 -3.71 9.17 2.81
N SER A 270 -4.15 8.61 1.69
CA SER A 270 -4.71 7.25 1.60
C SER A 270 -3.76 6.21 1.00
N TYR A 271 -2.52 6.58 0.70
CA TYR A 271 -1.58 5.73 -0.02
C TYR A 271 -0.55 5.12 0.93
N ASN A 272 -0.13 3.89 0.63
CA ASN A 272 1.07 3.33 1.27
C ASN A 272 2.28 3.98 0.60
N ILE A 273 3.10 4.69 1.38
CA ILE A 273 4.23 5.46 0.87
C ILE A 273 5.54 4.85 1.38
N ASN A 274 6.51 4.77 0.47
CA ASN A 274 7.88 4.42 0.78
C ASN A 274 8.75 5.67 0.83
N LEU A 275 9.49 5.84 1.92
CA LEU A 275 10.46 6.90 2.13
C LEU A 275 11.86 6.30 2.20
N VAL A 276 12.68 6.55 1.19
CA VAL A 276 14.01 5.94 1.03
C VAL A 276 15.11 6.93 1.44
N LEU A 277 16.02 6.52 2.32
CA LEU A 277 16.98 7.43 2.98
C LEU A 277 18.37 6.79 3.14
N ASN A 278 19.45 7.54 2.91
CA ASN A 278 20.78 7.09 3.39
C ASN A 278 20.84 7.27 4.92
N ASN A 279 20.35 8.40 5.44
CA ASN A 279 20.43 8.71 6.86
C ASN A 279 19.10 9.26 7.40
N LEU A 280 18.53 8.59 8.39
CA LEU A 280 17.40 9.09 9.17
C LEU A 280 17.89 9.54 10.55
N ASN A 281 17.88 10.85 10.81
CA ASN A 281 18.35 11.45 12.04
C ASN A 281 17.17 12.03 12.83
N VAL A 282 16.81 11.42 13.96
CA VAL A 282 15.66 11.82 14.76
C VAL A 282 16.09 12.12 16.20
N TYR A 283 16.15 13.39 16.53
CA TYR A 283 16.38 13.88 17.89
C TYR A 283 15.12 14.51 18.49
N GLY A 284 14.09 14.77 17.66
CA GLY A 284 12.76 15.20 18.07
C GLY A 284 11.71 14.10 17.86
N LYS A 285 10.56 14.45 17.26
CA LYS A 285 9.43 13.55 17.04
C LYS A 285 9.02 13.49 15.56
N ILE A 286 8.69 12.31 15.06
CA ILE A 286 8.04 12.11 13.76
C ILE A 286 6.64 11.53 14.02
N LYS A 287 5.59 12.20 13.55
CA LYS A 287 4.21 11.72 13.56
C LYS A 287 3.80 11.33 12.14
N VAL A 288 2.93 10.33 12.02
CA VAL A 288 2.36 9.92 10.72
C VAL A 288 0.84 10.10 10.77
N VAL A 289 0.27 10.74 9.76
CA VAL A 289 -1.17 10.95 9.59
C VAL A 289 -1.63 10.47 8.22
N GLY A 290 -2.94 10.20 8.10
CA GLY A 290 -3.53 9.55 6.93
C GLY A 290 -4.02 8.13 7.25
N THR A 291 -4.71 7.54 6.28
CA THR A 291 -5.18 6.14 6.33
C THR A 291 -4.17 5.17 5.74
N GLY A 292 -3.22 5.65 4.93
CA GLY A 292 -2.12 4.86 4.39
C GLY A 292 -1.04 4.47 5.41
N LYS A 293 -0.15 3.57 5.00
CA LYS A 293 1.03 3.11 5.75
C LYS A 293 2.30 3.87 5.29
N LEU A 294 3.28 4.05 6.17
CA LEU A 294 4.60 4.63 5.86
C LEU A 294 5.72 3.62 6.11
N SER A 295 6.51 3.36 5.08
CA SER A 295 7.70 2.49 5.16
C SER A 295 8.97 3.31 4.99
N PHE A 296 9.81 3.33 6.02
CA PHE A 296 11.15 3.90 5.95
C PHE A 296 12.13 2.82 5.44
N TYR A 297 12.79 3.06 4.32
CA TYR A 297 13.91 2.25 3.83
C TYR A 297 15.19 3.03 4.08
N VAL A 298 15.93 2.66 5.13
CA VAL A 298 17.04 3.47 5.67
C VAL A 298 18.33 2.67 5.65
N LYS A 299 19.43 3.29 5.19
CA LYS A 299 20.76 2.70 5.39
C LYS A 299 21.25 2.89 6.81
N ASN A 300 21.15 4.11 7.34
CA ASN A 300 21.53 4.44 8.70
C ASN A 300 20.39 5.13 9.44
N ILE A 301 20.24 4.81 10.72
CA ILE A 301 19.32 5.47 11.62
C ILE A 301 20.08 5.97 12.86
N ASN A 302 19.88 7.24 13.21
CA ASN A 302 20.42 7.85 14.41
C ASN A 302 19.27 8.48 15.19
N MET A 303 19.01 7.97 16.39
CA MET A 303 17.94 8.44 17.25
C MET A 303 18.52 8.92 18.58
N GLY A 304 18.19 10.15 18.97
CA GLY A 304 18.54 10.70 20.28
C GLY A 304 17.71 10.10 21.41
N ALA A 305 18.20 10.22 22.65
CA ALA A 305 17.40 9.88 23.83
C ALA A 305 16.09 10.69 23.85
N GLY A 306 14.96 10.00 24.08
CA GLY A 306 13.63 10.62 24.12
C GLY A 306 13.04 10.98 22.74
N SER A 307 13.73 10.66 21.64
CA SER A 307 13.17 10.81 20.30
C SER A 307 12.09 9.76 20.02
N ILE A 308 11.14 10.11 19.15
CA ILE A 308 9.96 9.28 18.86
C ILE A 308 9.73 9.22 17.35
N ILE A 309 9.51 8.02 16.82
CA ILE A 309 8.89 7.80 15.52
C ILE A 309 7.52 7.15 15.74
N GLY A 310 6.48 7.77 15.21
CA GLY A 310 5.08 7.44 15.46
C GLY A 310 4.47 8.29 16.58
N THR A 311 3.29 7.87 17.05
CA THR A 311 2.54 8.59 18.09
C THR A 311 2.54 7.77 19.37
N GLU A 312 2.86 8.40 20.49
CA GLU A 312 2.69 7.80 21.81
C GLU A 312 1.20 7.55 22.05
N GLY A 313 0.82 6.28 22.12
CA GLY A 313 -0.50 5.82 22.53
C GLY A 313 -0.38 4.80 23.66
N ASN A 314 -1.52 4.43 24.24
CA ASN A 314 -1.59 3.46 25.32
C ASN A 314 -1.37 2.04 24.76
N ILE A 315 -0.22 1.43 25.10
CA ILE A 315 0.32 0.15 24.56
C ILE A 315 -0.56 -1.08 24.92
N LEU A 316 -1.78 -0.86 25.43
CA LEU A 316 -2.75 -1.89 25.76
C LEU A 316 -4.03 -1.66 24.94
N GLY A 317 -3.99 -2.13 23.69
CA GLY A 317 -5.17 -2.28 22.84
C GLY A 317 -5.42 -1.12 21.85
N THR A 318 -5.52 -1.48 20.57
CA THR A 318 -6.10 -0.63 19.49
C THR A 318 -5.42 0.70 19.12
N ASP A 319 -4.14 0.91 19.48
CA ASP A 319 -3.41 2.08 18.99
C ASP A 319 -3.12 2.00 17.48
N SER A 320 -3.93 2.75 16.72
CA SER A 320 -3.96 2.84 15.26
C SER A 320 -2.66 3.22 14.53
N ASN A 321 -1.56 3.55 15.23
CA ASN A 321 -0.31 4.02 14.61
C ASN A 321 0.85 3.01 14.61
N ILE A 322 0.94 2.10 15.59
CA ILE A 322 1.99 1.05 15.60
C ILE A 322 1.92 0.18 14.33
N GLU A 323 0.72 0.07 13.78
CA GLU A 323 0.39 -0.75 12.62
C GLU A 323 0.65 -0.05 11.27
N LYS A 324 0.94 1.27 11.30
CA LYS A 324 1.12 2.10 10.10
C LYS A 324 2.58 2.34 9.74
N ILE A 325 3.53 2.06 10.62
CA ILE A 325 4.94 2.43 10.44
C ILE A 325 5.82 1.19 10.34
N TYR A 326 6.59 1.11 9.26
CA TYR A 326 7.62 0.10 9.06
C TYR A 326 8.99 0.74 8.88
N VAL A 327 10.01 0.15 9.51
CA VAL A 327 11.41 0.57 9.36
C VAL A 327 12.21 -0.61 8.82
N PHE A 328 12.64 -0.52 7.56
CA PHE A 328 13.60 -1.43 6.94
C PHE A 328 14.99 -0.83 7.05
N LEU A 329 15.80 -1.39 7.95
CA LEU A 329 17.15 -0.89 8.25
C LEU A 329 18.22 -1.79 7.63
N GLU A 330 18.97 -1.27 6.67
CA GLU A 330 20.08 -2.01 6.04
C GLU A 330 21.33 -2.03 6.92
N GLY A 331 21.65 -0.92 7.58
CA GLY A 331 22.82 -0.77 8.45
C GLY A 331 22.57 -1.20 9.89
N THR A 332 23.26 -0.56 10.83
CA THR A 332 23.25 -0.95 12.25
C THR A 332 22.22 -0.18 13.07
N ALA A 333 21.56 -0.86 14.00
CA ALA A 333 20.60 -0.32 14.97
C ALA A 333 21.25 0.20 16.27
N VAL A 334 22.59 0.27 16.32
CA VAL A 334 23.35 0.68 17.52
C VAL A 334 22.93 2.08 18.01
N ASN A 335 22.55 2.97 17.09
CA ASN A 335 22.23 4.36 17.39
C ASN A 335 20.73 4.60 17.61
N ILE A 336 19.94 3.58 17.96
CA ILE A 336 18.52 3.76 18.30
C ILE A 336 18.38 4.14 19.78
N GLY A 337 18.46 5.45 20.06
CA GLY A 337 18.28 6.01 21.40
C GLY A 337 16.83 6.35 21.80
N GLY A 338 15.87 6.20 20.89
CA GLY A 338 14.46 6.59 21.09
C GLY A 338 13.47 5.44 20.89
N LYS A 339 12.17 5.78 20.87
CA LYS A 339 11.06 4.83 20.70
C LYS A 339 10.53 4.86 19.26
N ILE A 340 10.33 3.68 18.71
CA ILE A 340 9.65 3.47 17.42
C ILE A 340 8.32 2.78 17.70
N TYR A 341 7.24 3.55 17.58
CA TYR A 341 5.86 3.07 17.61
C TYR A 341 5.51 2.52 16.22
N GLY A 342 6.14 1.41 15.88
CA GLY A 342 6.08 0.78 14.57
C GLY A 342 6.81 -0.56 14.59
N SER A 343 6.83 -1.23 13.45
CA SER A 343 7.59 -2.47 13.26
C SER A 343 8.92 -2.20 12.56
N MET A 344 9.92 -3.03 12.84
CA MET A 344 11.25 -2.93 12.26
C MET A 344 11.68 -4.27 11.66
N TYR A 345 12.26 -4.21 10.46
CA TYR A 345 13.09 -5.26 9.92
C TYR A 345 14.52 -4.72 9.75
N ALA A 346 15.47 -5.18 10.58
CA ALA A 346 16.89 -4.89 10.45
C ALA A 346 17.61 -6.02 9.70
N LYS A 347 18.35 -5.70 8.63
CA LYS A 347 18.98 -6.70 7.74
C LYS A 347 19.87 -7.66 8.51
N ASN A 348 20.90 -7.14 9.19
CA ASN A 348 21.91 -7.93 9.91
C ASN A 348 22.36 -7.21 11.19
N SER A 349 21.45 -6.57 11.93
CA SER A 349 21.82 -5.79 13.12
C SER A 349 21.37 -6.43 14.41
N ASP A 350 22.27 -6.46 15.38
CA ASP A 350 21.91 -6.70 16.77
C ASP A 350 21.00 -5.56 17.28
N ILE A 351 20.07 -5.91 18.17
CA ILE A 351 19.06 -4.98 18.69
C ILE A 351 19.17 -4.89 20.20
N VAL A 352 19.23 -3.67 20.72
CA VAL A 352 19.18 -3.38 22.15
C VAL A 352 17.89 -2.62 22.45
N ILE A 353 17.11 -3.15 23.38
CA ILE A 353 15.84 -2.58 23.82
C ILE A 353 15.99 -2.21 25.29
N ASP A 354 15.74 -0.95 25.62
CA ASP A 354 15.86 -0.43 26.99
C ASP A 354 14.79 0.66 27.18
N PRO A 355 13.52 0.27 27.39
CA PRO A 355 12.42 1.23 27.43
C PRO A 355 12.51 2.17 28.63
N ALA A 356 13.21 1.77 29.70
CA ALA A 356 13.52 2.65 30.84
C ALA A 356 14.41 3.83 30.43
N LYS A 357 15.29 3.65 29.43
CA LYS A 357 16.05 4.73 28.79
C LYS A 357 15.36 5.31 27.55
N GLY A 358 14.09 4.98 27.33
CA GLY A 358 13.33 5.42 26.16
C GLY A 358 13.78 4.78 24.84
N LYS A 359 14.48 3.63 24.86
CA LYS A 359 14.95 2.93 23.67
C LYS A 359 14.05 1.73 23.36
N GLY A 360 13.53 1.63 22.14
CA GLY A 360 12.89 0.39 21.71
C GLY A 360 12.01 0.49 20.49
N VAL A 361 11.59 -0.68 20.01
CA VAL A 361 10.61 -0.88 18.94
C VAL A 361 9.40 -1.57 19.56
N LEU A 362 8.22 -1.01 19.39
CA LEU A 362 7.01 -1.43 20.10
C LEU A 362 6.06 -2.29 19.24
N GLY A 363 6.27 -2.34 17.92
CA GLY A 363 5.58 -3.24 17.01
C GLY A 363 6.26 -4.61 16.93
N HIS A 364 6.52 -5.08 15.72
CA HIS A 364 7.25 -6.32 15.48
C HIS A 364 8.74 -6.03 15.23
N ILE A 365 9.62 -6.90 15.73
CA ILE A 365 11.06 -6.85 15.46
C ILE A 365 11.43 -8.07 14.65
N ILE A 366 12.04 -7.82 13.50
CA ILE A 366 12.63 -8.83 12.64
C ILE A 366 14.09 -8.46 12.46
N THR A 367 14.99 -9.43 12.64
CA THR A 367 16.41 -9.17 12.41
C THR A 367 17.22 -10.38 11.98
N GLY A 368 18.17 -10.16 11.07
CA GLY A 368 19.26 -11.08 10.77
C GLY A 368 20.49 -10.96 11.65
N GLY A 369 20.45 -10.09 12.67
CA GLY A 369 21.48 -10.02 13.71
C GLY A 369 21.60 -11.29 14.55
N PHE A 370 22.63 -11.32 15.39
CA PHE A 370 22.97 -12.46 16.23
C PHE A 370 22.60 -12.26 17.70
N ASN A 371 22.28 -11.04 18.13
CA ASN A 371 21.94 -10.74 19.51
C ASN A 371 20.74 -9.79 19.62
N ILE A 372 19.83 -10.12 20.53
CA ILE A 372 18.80 -9.19 21.02
C ILE A 372 18.90 -9.13 22.54
N SER A 373 19.07 -7.93 23.08
CA SER A 373 19.16 -7.70 24.51
C SER A 373 18.09 -6.74 24.99
N TYR A 374 17.24 -7.20 25.91
CA TYR A 374 16.27 -6.37 26.62
C TYR A 374 16.83 -6.02 28.00
N LEU A 375 17.17 -4.76 28.22
CA LEU A 375 17.97 -4.28 29.36
C LEU A 375 17.15 -3.58 30.46
N SER A 376 15.84 -3.81 30.49
CA SER A 376 14.91 -3.17 31.43
C SER A 376 13.92 -4.18 32.02
N ASN A 377 13.27 -3.82 33.13
CA ASN A 377 12.12 -4.52 33.70
C ASN A 377 10.77 -3.84 33.37
N ASP A 378 10.78 -2.83 32.48
CA ASP A 378 9.57 -2.22 31.93
C ASP A 378 8.80 -3.27 31.09
N ASN A 379 7.48 -3.24 31.15
CA ASN A 379 6.58 -4.14 30.41
C ASN A 379 6.29 -3.65 28.97
N THR A 380 6.92 -2.56 28.53
CA THR A 380 6.84 -2.03 27.17
C THR A 380 7.67 -2.88 26.19
N VAL A 381 7.08 -3.98 25.73
CA VAL A 381 7.74 -4.94 24.84
C VAL A 381 7.21 -4.91 23.41
N PRO A 382 8.00 -5.34 22.41
CA PRO A 382 7.48 -5.62 21.07
C PRO A 382 6.43 -6.74 21.11
N LYS A 383 5.52 -6.75 20.12
CA LYS A 383 4.49 -7.79 19.96
C LYS A 383 5.03 -9.11 19.38
N MET A 384 6.09 -9.03 18.58
CA MET A 384 6.75 -10.21 18.02
C MET A 384 8.25 -9.94 17.92
N ILE A 385 9.04 -10.97 18.21
CA ILE A 385 10.47 -10.99 17.89
C ILE A 385 10.72 -12.19 16.98
N PHE A 386 11.05 -11.94 15.72
CA PHE A 386 11.46 -12.95 14.76
C PHE A 386 12.95 -12.77 14.43
N ALA A 387 13.79 -13.53 15.11
CA ALA A 387 15.24 -13.45 15.03
C ALA A 387 15.87 -14.86 15.07
N PRO A 388 15.61 -15.70 14.06
CA PRO A 388 15.92 -17.13 14.08
C PRO A 388 17.42 -17.45 14.17
N ASN A 389 18.30 -16.47 13.94
CA ASN A 389 19.75 -16.59 14.10
C ASN A 389 20.28 -16.00 15.42
N ALA A 390 19.43 -15.30 16.18
CA ALA A 390 19.84 -14.51 17.33
C ALA A 390 19.72 -15.24 18.66
N SER A 391 20.62 -14.90 19.57
CA SER A 391 20.49 -15.15 21.00
C SER A 391 19.70 -14.01 21.64
N VAL A 392 18.55 -14.32 22.21
CA VAL A 392 17.65 -13.36 22.86
C VAL A 392 17.82 -13.43 24.37
N SER A 393 18.19 -12.32 25.00
CA SER A 393 18.19 -12.15 26.44
C SER A 393 17.09 -11.17 26.85
N ILE A 394 16.13 -11.65 27.64
CA ILE A 394 14.97 -10.85 28.06
C ILE A 394 14.60 -11.17 29.51
N ASN A 395 14.68 -10.18 30.39
CA ASN A 395 14.41 -10.33 31.83
C ASN A 395 13.26 -9.40 32.27
N THR A 396 12.11 -9.52 31.59
CA THR A 396 10.86 -8.78 31.88
C THR A 396 9.66 -9.62 31.48
N SER A 397 8.42 -9.19 31.76
CA SER A 397 7.23 -9.81 31.17
C SER A 397 7.15 -9.58 29.67
N PHE A 398 6.66 -10.56 28.92
CA PHE A 398 6.49 -10.49 27.48
C PHE A 398 5.09 -10.97 27.06
N SER A 399 4.49 -10.32 26.06
CA SER A 399 3.17 -10.70 25.54
C SER A 399 3.19 -10.70 24.01
N GLY A 400 3.14 -11.88 23.42
CA GLY A 400 3.33 -12.08 21.98
C GLY A 400 4.03 -13.40 21.65
N SER A 401 4.81 -13.41 20.58
CA SER A 401 5.67 -14.57 20.22
C SER A 401 7.13 -14.18 19.99
N ILE A 402 8.05 -15.03 20.49
CA ILE A 402 9.50 -14.93 20.23
C ILE A 402 9.93 -16.18 19.46
N ILE A 403 10.52 -15.98 18.29
CA ILE A 403 11.15 -17.01 17.48
C ILE A 403 12.64 -16.66 17.38
N ALA A 404 13.50 -17.50 17.97
CA ALA A 404 14.92 -17.21 18.14
C ALA A 404 15.83 -18.43 17.94
N ARG A 405 17.15 -18.21 17.83
CA ARG A 405 18.11 -19.31 17.90
C ARG A 405 18.22 -19.84 19.33
N THR A 406 18.48 -18.93 20.27
CA THR A 406 18.46 -19.24 21.71
C THR A 406 17.69 -18.19 22.48
N LEU A 407 17.12 -18.55 23.62
CA LEU A 407 16.49 -17.60 24.53
C LEU A 407 16.93 -17.85 25.98
N THR A 408 17.24 -16.77 26.68
CA THR A 408 17.53 -16.81 28.12
C THR A 408 16.74 -15.75 28.84
N SER A 409 16.05 -16.16 29.91
CA SER A 409 15.36 -15.28 30.84
C SER A 409 15.61 -15.72 32.27
N SER A 410 16.00 -14.78 33.13
CA SER A 410 16.14 -14.97 34.55
C SER A 410 15.22 -14.00 35.28
N GLY A 411 14.09 -14.51 35.74
CA GLY A 411 13.15 -13.77 36.58
C GLY A 411 13.71 -13.54 37.98
N ASN A 412 13.52 -12.33 38.50
CA ASN A 412 13.98 -11.91 39.83
C ASN A 412 12.91 -12.12 40.93
N ASP A 413 12.24 -13.28 40.95
CA ASP A 413 11.14 -13.62 41.88
C ASP A 413 9.89 -12.70 41.83
N ASP A 414 9.98 -11.55 41.17
CA ASP A 414 8.89 -10.66 40.76
C ASP A 414 8.12 -11.26 39.57
N ASN A 415 6.86 -10.86 39.41
CA ASN A 415 5.81 -11.50 38.61
C ASN A 415 6.00 -11.47 37.07
N PHE A 416 7.18 -11.82 36.56
CA PHE A 416 7.43 -11.94 35.13
C PHE A 416 6.57 -13.06 34.55
N ILE A 417 5.99 -12.83 33.39
CA ILE A 417 5.24 -13.86 32.67
C ILE A 417 5.43 -13.67 31.17
N PHE A 418 5.59 -14.78 30.47
CA PHE A 418 5.49 -14.80 29.02
C PHE A 418 4.11 -15.29 28.62
N LYS A 419 3.35 -14.45 27.93
CA LYS A 419 1.96 -14.73 27.60
C LYS A 419 1.74 -14.77 26.09
N PHE A 420 1.00 -15.76 25.63
CA PHE A 420 0.53 -15.81 24.26
C PHE A 420 -0.44 -14.66 23.98
N VAL A 421 -0.17 -13.93 22.90
CA VAL A 421 -1.11 -12.99 22.30
C VAL A 421 -1.15 -13.28 20.81
N GLN A 422 -2.35 -13.48 20.27
CA GLN A 422 -2.51 -13.69 18.84
C GLN A 422 -1.94 -12.49 18.07
N ILE A 423 -0.94 -12.76 17.23
CA ILE A 423 -0.31 -11.73 16.41
C ILE A 423 -1.17 -11.47 15.18
N ASN A 424 -1.53 -10.20 14.97
CA ASN A 424 -2.05 -9.76 13.69
C ASN A 424 -0.89 -9.54 12.71
N TYR A 425 -0.66 -10.49 11.80
CA TYR A 425 0.40 -10.42 10.81
C TYR A 425 0.15 -9.41 9.68
N ASP A 426 -1.06 -8.87 9.55
CA ASP A 426 -1.37 -7.81 8.56
C ASP A 426 -0.50 -6.56 8.82
N ASN A 427 -0.11 -6.34 10.07
CA ASN A 427 0.65 -5.17 10.52
C ASN A 427 2.14 -5.44 10.78
N SER A 428 2.65 -6.54 10.23
CA SER A 428 4.07 -6.90 10.25
C SER A 428 4.75 -6.59 8.92
N PRO A 429 6.04 -6.21 8.88
CA PRO A 429 6.79 -6.03 7.64
C PRO A 429 7.08 -7.39 6.96
N LEU A 430 6.88 -8.49 7.67
CA LEU A 430 6.87 -9.85 7.15
C LEU A 430 5.49 -10.49 7.30
N PHE A 431 5.10 -11.32 6.34
CA PHE A 431 4.02 -12.28 6.55
C PHE A 431 4.61 -13.58 7.13
N VAL A 432 4.12 -14.00 8.30
CA VAL A 432 4.47 -15.30 8.87
C VAL A 432 3.30 -16.24 8.61
N ASP A 433 3.50 -17.19 7.71
CA ASP A 433 2.51 -18.23 7.47
C ASP A 433 2.59 -19.25 8.60
N ASN A 434 1.59 -19.22 9.49
CA ASN A 434 1.42 -20.14 10.61
C ASN A 434 0.47 -21.30 10.29
N GLY A 435 0.16 -21.56 9.01
CA GLY A 435 -0.69 -22.67 8.58
C GLY A 435 -2.19 -22.45 8.77
N THR A 436 -2.62 -21.24 9.12
CA THR A 436 -4.05 -20.89 9.30
C THR A 436 -4.77 -20.57 7.99
N GLY A 437 -4.07 -20.58 6.85
CA GLY A 437 -4.64 -20.27 5.53
C GLY A 437 -4.91 -18.77 5.30
N LEU A 438 -4.42 -17.90 6.19
CA LEU A 438 -4.45 -16.44 5.99
C LEU A 438 -3.55 -16.02 4.83
N SER A 439 -3.89 -14.91 4.18
CA SER A 439 -3.20 -14.42 2.99
C SER A 439 -3.08 -12.89 3.03
N PRO A 440 -1.87 -12.31 2.90
CA PRO A 440 -1.65 -10.85 2.98
C PRO A 440 -2.16 -10.09 1.74
N VAL A 441 -2.76 -10.77 0.77
CA VAL A 441 -3.03 -10.28 -0.59
C VAL A 441 -3.94 -9.05 -0.64
N LYS A 442 -4.84 -8.86 0.33
CA LYS A 442 -5.76 -7.70 0.35
C LYS A 442 -5.03 -6.35 0.45
N GLU A 443 -3.78 -6.36 0.93
CA GLU A 443 -2.95 -5.15 1.07
C GLU A 443 -1.93 -4.95 -0.06
N MET A 444 -1.87 -5.86 -1.04
CA MET A 444 -0.82 -5.85 -2.07
C MET A 444 -1.09 -4.91 -3.23
N ILE A 445 -2.34 -4.46 -3.41
CA ILE A 445 -2.71 -3.57 -4.51
C ILE A 445 -3.43 -2.33 -3.99
N THR A 446 -2.94 -1.17 -4.38
CA THR A 446 -3.65 0.11 -4.24
C THR A 446 -3.83 0.74 -5.61
N THR A 447 -4.91 1.48 -5.82
CA THR A 447 -5.24 2.03 -7.14
C THR A 447 -5.59 3.51 -7.07
N GLU A 448 -5.12 4.27 -8.04
CA GLU A 448 -5.57 5.63 -8.27
C GLU A 448 -6.94 5.67 -9.00
N PRO A 449 -7.65 6.81 -8.95
CA PRO A 449 -8.83 7.01 -9.80
C PRO A 449 -8.50 6.90 -11.29
N THR A 450 -9.42 6.32 -12.07
CA THR A 450 -9.33 6.32 -13.54
C THR A 450 -9.42 7.76 -14.07
N ARG A 451 -8.55 8.13 -15.01
CA ARG A 451 -8.54 9.46 -15.62
C ARG A 451 -8.53 9.37 -17.13
N GLU A 452 -9.21 10.31 -17.79
CA GLU A 452 -9.09 10.50 -19.23
C GLU A 452 -7.67 10.99 -19.56
N SER A 453 -7.08 10.41 -20.61
CA SER A 453 -5.81 10.86 -21.18
C SER A 453 -6.11 11.40 -22.56
N ASN A 454 -5.70 12.65 -22.79
CA ASN A 454 -5.64 13.20 -24.14
C ASN A 454 -4.62 12.45 -25.00
#